data_AF-A0A498MNF2-F1
#
_entry.id   AF-A0A498MNF2-F1
#
_cell.length_a   1.000
_cell.length_b   1.000
_cell.length_c   1.000
_cell.angle_alpha   90.00
_cell.angle_beta   90.00
_cell.angle_gamma   90.00
#
_symmetry.space_group_name_H-M   'P 1'
#
loop_
_entity.id
_entity.type
_entity.pdbx_description
1 polymer ?
#
loop_
_entity_poly.entity_id
_entity_poly.type
_entity_poly.pdbx_seq_one_letter_code
_entity_poly.pdbx_strand_id
1 'polypeptide(L)'
;MSLLYNDKYRVVKNKRQVIKGGLFPVQCLDENVVIPFPQNAFEFDTSDQVTGVEKAIYQTLENIDALFESYSDPDREAEKWNEFRGLVYRQIVDSKCIMNKSEAAQDFPSREASLKVYFKTITSTLKEKDFSYCAWEIVRKEILCTLKFILDHNSDIIL
;
A
#
# COMPACT_ATOMS: atom_id res chain seq x y z
N MET A 1 3.44 -9.99 25.52
CA MET A 1 3.53 -8.60 26.01
C MET A 1 3.71 -7.71 24.78
N SER A 2 2.61 -7.09 24.38
CA SER A 2 2.29 -6.75 23.00
C SER A 2 2.43 -5.25 22.74
N LEU A 3 3.63 -4.82 22.36
CA LEU A 3 3.87 -3.46 21.86
C LEU A 3 3.21 -3.25 20.49
N LEU A 4 3.07 -4.32 19.71
CA LEU A 4 2.30 -4.37 18.47
C LEU A 4 0.79 -4.13 18.66
N TYR A 5 0.24 -4.32 19.87
CA TYR A 5 -1.22 -4.21 20.07
C TYR A 5 -1.72 -2.76 20.07
N ASN A 6 -0.89 -1.77 20.42
CA ASN A 6 -1.36 -0.39 20.59
C ASN A 6 -1.19 0.50 19.34
N ASP A 7 -0.16 0.29 18.51
CA ASP A 7 0.01 1.05 17.26
C ASP A 7 -0.80 0.48 16.09
N LYS A 8 -1.15 -0.82 16.10
CA LYS A 8 -2.05 -1.48 15.13
C LYS A 8 -3.44 -0.83 15.06
N TYR A 9 -3.96 -0.32 16.18
CA TYR A 9 -5.22 0.42 16.19
C TYR A 9 -5.10 1.86 15.65
N ARG A 10 -3.90 2.40 15.39
CA ARG A 10 -3.75 3.81 15.00
C ARG A 10 -3.88 4.01 13.50
N VAL A 11 -3.35 3.10 12.70
CA VAL A 11 -3.61 3.03 11.25
C VAL A 11 -5.08 2.61 11.01
N VAL A 12 -5.60 1.68 11.84
CA VAL A 12 -6.91 1.03 11.67
C VAL A 12 -8.10 1.84 12.25
N LYS A 13 -7.99 2.53 13.39
CA LYS A 13 -9.13 3.35 13.92
C LYS A 13 -9.39 4.60 13.10
N ASN A 14 -8.43 5.04 12.29
CA ASN A 14 -8.62 6.14 11.38
C ASN A 14 -9.10 5.70 9.98
N LYS A 15 -10.08 4.77 9.94
CA LYS A 15 -10.92 4.44 8.76
C LYS A 15 -11.48 5.68 8.05
N ARG A 16 -11.53 6.84 8.72
CA ARG A 16 -11.93 8.15 8.17
C ARG A 16 -10.83 9.22 8.16
N GLN A 17 -9.62 8.97 8.64
CA GLN A 17 -8.61 10.03 8.76
C GLN A 17 -7.28 9.81 8.05
N VAL A 18 -6.88 8.58 7.70
CA VAL A 18 -5.54 8.36 7.12
C VAL A 18 -5.46 8.73 5.63
N ILE A 19 -6.58 8.68 4.89
CA ILE A 19 -6.63 9.21 3.51
C ILE A 19 -7.95 9.98 3.33
N LYS A 20 -7.98 11.21 3.88
CA LYS A 20 -9.13 12.16 3.77
C LYS A 20 -9.23 12.83 2.40
N GLY A 21 -8.94 12.13 1.30
CA GLY A 21 -9.15 12.66 -0.05
C GLY A 21 -10.63 12.71 -0.44
N GLY A 22 -11.53 12.11 0.35
CA GLY A 22 -12.93 12.01 0.00
C GLY A 22 -13.18 11.08 -1.19
N LEU A 23 -14.32 11.27 -1.85
CA LEU A 23 -14.67 10.55 -3.09
C LEU A 23 -13.67 10.89 -4.20
N PHE A 24 -13.53 9.99 -5.17
CA PHE A 24 -12.72 10.28 -6.35
C PHE A 24 -13.31 11.50 -7.08
N PRO A 25 -12.51 12.54 -7.40
CA PRO A 25 -13.05 13.78 -7.95
C PRO A 25 -13.66 13.57 -9.34
N VAL A 26 -14.85 14.14 -9.56
CA VAL A 26 -15.58 13.99 -10.83
C VAL A 26 -14.77 14.55 -12.00
N GLN A 27 -14.02 15.64 -11.79
CA GLN A 27 -13.15 16.24 -12.80
C GLN A 27 -11.99 15.32 -13.24
N CYS A 28 -11.68 14.27 -12.49
CA CYS A 28 -10.62 13.33 -12.82
C CYS A 28 -11.12 12.04 -13.48
N LEU A 29 -12.44 11.89 -13.67
CA LEU A 29 -13.03 10.66 -14.21
C LEU A 29 -12.59 10.37 -15.66
N ASP A 30 -12.49 11.40 -16.49
CA ASP A 30 -12.07 11.26 -17.90
C ASP A 30 -10.60 10.86 -18.02
N GLU A 31 -9.81 11.14 -16.99
CA GLU A 31 -8.40 10.78 -16.92
C GLU A 31 -8.13 9.45 -16.24
N ASN A 32 -9.15 8.85 -15.62
CA ASN A 32 -9.00 7.63 -14.84
C ASN A 32 -8.57 6.46 -15.72
N VAL A 33 -7.60 5.69 -15.24
CA VAL A 33 -7.11 4.48 -15.92
C VAL A 33 -7.43 3.24 -15.09
N VAL A 34 -7.66 2.14 -15.78
CA VAL A 34 -7.80 0.82 -15.15
C VAL A 34 -6.40 0.25 -14.94
N ILE A 35 -5.97 0.14 -13.69
CA ILE A 35 -4.74 -0.54 -13.30
C ILE A 35 -5.12 -1.91 -12.76
N PRO A 36 -4.69 -3.02 -13.39
CA PRO A 36 -5.02 -4.36 -12.90
C PRO A 36 -4.48 -4.58 -11.48
N PHE A 37 -5.38 -4.85 -10.55
CA PHE A 37 -5.04 -5.10 -9.15
C PHE A 37 -4.33 -6.45 -8.99
N PRO A 38 -3.18 -6.54 -8.28
CA PRO A 38 -2.43 -7.78 -8.12
C PRO A 38 -3.02 -8.64 -6.99
N GLN A 39 -4.26 -9.09 -7.17
CA GLN A 39 -4.99 -9.87 -6.17
C GLN A 39 -4.22 -11.13 -5.72
N ASN A 40 -3.58 -11.80 -6.68
CA ASN A 40 -2.73 -12.98 -6.45
C ASN A 40 -1.53 -12.71 -5.52
N ALA A 41 -1.10 -11.46 -5.33
CA ALA A 41 -0.04 -11.14 -4.39
C ALA A 41 -0.49 -11.30 -2.93
N PHE A 42 -1.80 -11.17 -2.67
CA PHE A 42 -2.37 -11.06 -1.32
C PHE A 42 -3.27 -12.23 -0.93
N GLU A 43 -3.61 -13.12 -1.86
CA GLU A 43 -4.41 -14.31 -1.58
C GLU A 43 -3.54 -15.51 -1.23
N PHE A 44 -4.08 -16.39 -0.40
CA PHE A 44 -3.49 -17.67 -0.06
C PHE A 44 -4.60 -18.72 0.09
N ASP A 45 -4.33 -19.93 -0.38
CA ASP A 45 -5.23 -21.07 -0.27
C ASP A 45 -4.77 -22.04 0.84
N THR A 46 -3.49 -21.98 1.20
CA THR A 46 -2.83 -22.92 2.09
C THR A 46 -1.92 -22.22 3.10
N SER A 47 -1.68 -22.86 4.25
CA SER A 47 -0.94 -22.26 5.36
C SER A 47 0.55 -21.99 5.04
N ASP A 48 1.13 -22.72 4.09
CA ASP A 48 2.51 -22.54 3.63
C ASP A 48 2.71 -21.26 2.79
N GLN A 49 1.63 -20.67 2.27
CA GLN A 49 1.66 -19.41 1.52
C GLN A 49 1.58 -18.16 2.42
N VAL A 50 1.24 -18.33 3.71
CA VAL A 50 1.04 -17.23 4.66
C VAL A 50 2.30 -16.35 4.76
N THR A 51 3.48 -16.95 4.87
CA THR A 51 4.74 -16.19 4.91
C THR A 51 5.02 -15.47 3.59
N GLY A 52 4.60 -16.03 2.45
CA GLY A 52 4.66 -15.36 1.15
C GLY A 52 3.78 -14.11 1.11
N VAL A 53 2.56 -14.19 1.65
CA VAL A 53 1.64 -13.05 1.77
C VAL A 53 2.17 -11.99 2.73
N GLU A 54 2.72 -12.37 3.89
CA GLU A 54 3.32 -11.41 4.84
C GLU A 54 4.45 -10.61 4.19
N LYS A 55 5.35 -11.29 3.47
CA LYS A 55 6.44 -10.65 2.74
C LYS A 55 5.90 -9.75 1.61
N ALA A 56 4.83 -10.16 0.92
CA ALA A 56 4.17 -9.34 -0.09
C ALA A 56 3.52 -8.07 0.49
N ILE A 57 2.90 -8.16 1.67
CA ILE A 57 2.36 -7.00 2.39
C ILE A 57 3.48 -6.05 2.80
N TYR A 58 4.56 -6.58 3.38
CA TYR A 58 5.74 -5.78 3.72
C TYR A 58 6.30 -5.03 2.50
N GLN A 59 6.48 -5.72 1.38
CA GLN A 59 7.00 -5.09 0.17
C GLN A 59 6.01 -4.12 -0.49
N THR A 60 4.70 -4.31 -0.29
CA THR A 60 3.68 -3.33 -0.68
C THR A 60 3.87 -2.02 0.08
N LEU A 61 4.14 -2.08 1.39
CA LEU A 61 4.41 -0.88 2.18
C LEU A 61 5.69 -0.18 1.72
N GLU A 62 6.76 -0.92 1.44
CA GLU A 62 8.00 -0.34 0.89
C GLU A 62 7.76 0.33 -0.47
N ASN A 63 7.01 -0.29 -1.37
CA ASN A 63 6.66 0.31 -2.65
C ASN A 63 5.79 1.57 -2.49
N ILE A 64 4.87 1.60 -1.51
CA ILE A 64 4.09 2.80 -1.18
C ILE A 64 5.01 3.90 -0.69
N ASP A 65 5.94 3.63 0.23
CA ASP A 65 6.88 4.64 0.73
C ASP A 65 7.74 5.22 -0.39
N ALA A 66 8.25 4.35 -1.28
CA ALA A 66 9.04 4.74 -2.45
C ALA A 66 8.27 5.62 -3.46
N LEU A 67 6.95 5.42 -3.62
CA LEU A 67 6.12 6.28 -4.48
C LEU A 67 6.14 7.75 -4.04
N PHE A 68 6.32 8.02 -2.75
CA PHE A 68 6.31 9.37 -2.20
C PHE A 68 7.72 9.98 -2.04
N GLU A 69 8.79 9.26 -2.37
CA GLU A 69 10.16 9.82 -2.33
C GLU A 69 10.35 10.94 -3.36
N SER A 70 9.65 10.87 -4.49
CA SER A 70 9.70 11.89 -5.56
C SER A 70 8.60 12.96 -5.44
N TYR A 71 7.72 12.86 -4.44
CA TYR A 71 6.62 13.82 -4.27
C TYR A 71 7.12 15.07 -3.54
N SER A 72 7.15 16.18 -4.26
CA SER A 72 7.42 17.51 -3.71
C SER A 72 6.21 18.42 -3.96
N ASP A 73 5.21 18.34 -3.09
CA ASP A 73 4.07 19.24 -3.15
C ASP A 73 4.15 20.25 -1.98
N PRO A 74 4.18 21.57 -2.27
CA PRO A 74 4.32 22.61 -1.26
C PRO A 74 2.99 22.95 -0.52
N ASP A 75 1.87 22.31 -0.84
CA ASP A 75 0.55 22.71 -0.35
C ASP A 75 0.08 22.04 0.95
N ARG A 76 -1.08 22.48 1.47
CA ARG A 76 -1.74 21.96 2.69
C ARG A 76 -2.02 20.45 2.68
N GLU A 77 -2.00 19.82 1.51
CA GLU A 77 -2.12 18.37 1.38
C GLU A 77 -0.83 17.64 1.80
N ALA A 78 0.32 18.33 1.78
CA ALA A 78 1.60 17.81 2.23
C ALA A 78 1.58 17.36 3.69
N GLU A 79 0.89 18.08 4.59
CA GLU A 79 0.81 17.69 6.01
C GLU A 79 0.09 16.34 6.18
N LYS A 80 -0.98 16.12 5.42
CA LYS A 80 -1.75 14.85 5.44
C LYS A 80 -0.93 13.71 4.85
N TRP A 81 -0.26 13.95 3.73
CA TRP A 81 0.64 12.98 3.13
C TRP A 81 1.80 12.65 4.06
N ASN A 82 2.34 13.63 4.79
CA ASN A 82 3.40 13.41 5.78
C ASN A 82 2.92 12.54 6.95
N GLU A 83 1.69 12.74 7.46
CA GLU A 83 1.13 11.87 8.50
C GLU A 83 0.98 10.42 7.97
N PHE A 84 0.42 10.26 6.77
CA PHE A 84 0.26 8.95 6.14
C PHE A 84 1.62 8.25 5.94
N ARG A 85 2.59 8.95 5.35
CA ARG A 85 3.96 8.44 5.17
C ARG A 85 4.60 8.06 6.49
N GLY A 86 4.44 8.87 7.54
CA GLY A 86 4.94 8.57 8.88
C GLY A 86 4.27 7.34 9.53
N LEU A 87 3.05 6.99 9.14
CA LEU A 87 2.39 5.74 9.54
C LEU A 87 2.92 4.54 8.75
N VAL A 88 3.05 4.68 7.42
CA VAL A 88 3.62 3.64 6.53
C VAL A 88 5.04 3.31 6.96
N TYR A 89 5.90 4.32 7.13
CA TYR A 89 7.29 4.17 7.54
C TYR A 89 7.41 3.43 8.88
N ARG A 90 6.61 3.81 9.89
CA ARG A 90 6.61 3.09 11.18
C ARG A 90 6.19 1.65 11.01
N GLN A 91 5.16 1.37 10.20
CA GLN A 91 4.75 0.00 9.93
C GLN A 91 5.87 -0.81 9.25
N ILE A 92 6.61 -0.23 8.30
CA ILE A 92 7.78 -0.88 7.68
C ILE A 92 8.84 -1.21 8.75
N VAL A 93 9.21 -0.22 9.57
CA VAL A 93 10.23 -0.42 10.63
C VAL A 93 9.80 -1.51 11.62
N ASP A 94 8.55 -1.48 12.08
CA ASP A 94 8.02 -2.42 13.07
C ASP A 94 7.89 -3.85 12.51
N SER A 95 7.75 -4.00 11.19
CA SER A 95 7.54 -5.29 10.52
C SER A 95 8.74 -5.80 9.71
N LYS A 96 9.88 -5.11 9.76
CA LYS A 96 11.10 -5.45 9.02
C LYS A 96 11.59 -6.90 9.21
N CYS A 97 11.27 -7.52 10.35
CA CYS A 97 11.65 -8.91 10.62
C CYS A 97 10.96 -9.94 9.70
N ILE A 98 9.84 -9.58 9.04
CA ILE A 98 9.08 -10.46 8.15
C ILE A 98 9.97 -11.02 7.02
N MET A 99 10.87 -10.21 6.48
CA MET A 99 11.77 -10.64 5.39
C MET A 99 12.73 -11.75 5.82
N ASN A 100 13.05 -11.82 7.12
CA ASN A 100 13.98 -12.79 7.69
C ASN A 100 13.29 -14.04 8.25
N LYS A 101 11.96 -14.16 8.12
CA LYS A 101 11.24 -15.37 8.52
C LYS A 101 11.81 -16.60 7.80
N SER A 102 12.08 -17.65 8.58
CA SER A 102 12.72 -18.89 8.15
C SER A 102 11.75 -19.87 7.51
N GLU A 103 10.45 -19.67 7.73
CA GLU A 103 9.37 -20.39 7.08
C GLU A 103 9.49 -20.27 5.56
N ALA A 104 9.23 -21.38 4.86
CA ALA A 104 9.34 -21.42 3.41
C ALA A 104 8.29 -20.48 2.79
N ALA A 105 8.74 -19.59 1.90
CA ALA A 105 7.89 -18.68 1.14
C ALA A 105 8.20 -18.85 -0.35
N GLN A 106 8.01 -20.07 -0.87
CA GLN A 106 8.41 -20.45 -2.23
C GLN A 106 7.66 -19.66 -3.31
N ASP A 107 6.45 -19.21 -2.99
CA ASP A 107 5.57 -18.43 -3.84
C ASP A 107 5.88 -16.92 -3.81
N PHE A 108 6.65 -16.44 -2.84
CA PHE A 108 6.98 -15.03 -2.69
C PHE A 108 7.59 -14.38 -3.95
N PRO A 109 8.54 -15.01 -4.69
CA PRO A 109 9.08 -14.41 -5.92
C PRO A 109 8.00 -14.11 -6.98
N SER A 110 6.95 -14.93 -7.06
CA SER A 110 5.82 -14.69 -7.99
C SER A 110 4.94 -13.52 -7.52
N ARG A 111 4.70 -13.42 -6.21
CA ARG A 111 3.99 -12.30 -5.59
C ARG A 111 4.75 -10.99 -5.78
N GLU A 112 6.05 -11.00 -5.52
CA GLU A 112 6.95 -9.85 -5.73
C GLU A 112 6.93 -9.38 -7.19
N ALA A 113 7.01 -10.30 -8.15
CA ALA A 113 6.93 -9.95 -9.57
C ALA A 113 5.59 -9.26 -9.93
N SER A 114 4.48 -9.73 -9.36
CA SER A 114 3.15 -9.15 -9.56
C SER A 114 3.05 -7.74 -8.97
N LEU A 115 3.56 -7.53 -7.75
CA LEU A 115 3.65 -6.21 -7.12
C LEU A 115 4.53 -5.26 -7.93
N LYS A 116 5.68 -5.73 -8.43
CA LYS A 116 6.58 -4.92 -9.26
C LYS A 116 5.90 -4.42 -10.53
N VAL A 117 5.11 -5.26 -11.20
CA VAL A 117 4.33 -4.84 -12.38
C VAL A 117 3.30 -3.78 -11.97
N TYR A 118 2.54 -4.02 -10.91
CA TYR A 118 1.51 -3.10 -10.43
C TYR A 118 2.06 -1.71 -10.08
N PHE A 119 3.08 -1.63 -9.21
CA PHE A 119 3.66 -0.36 -8.80
C PHE A 119 4.43 0.35 -9.92
N LYS A 120 5.01 -0.40 -10.86
CA LYS A 120 5.58 0.17 -12.08
C LYS A 120 4.48 0.84 -12.92
N THR A 121 3.33 0.19 -13.10
CA THR A 121 2.20 0.78 -13.84
C THR A 121 1.71 2.05 -13.15
N ILE A 122 1.54 2.06 -11.83
CA ILE A 122 1.18 3.26 -11.06
C ILE A 122 2.18 4.39 -11.30
N THR A 123 3.48 4.09 -11.19
CA THR A 123 4.56 5.07 -11.38
C THR A 123 4.59 5.59 -12.83
N SER A 124 4.36 4.73 -13.81
CA SER A 124 4.26 5.11 -15.22
C SER A 124 3.06 6.01 -15.47
N THR A 125 1.88 5.67 -14.97
CA THR A 125 0.67 6.52 -15.07
C THR A 125 0.91 7.90 -14.46
N LEU A 126 1.58 7.95 -13.31
CA LEU A 126 1.91 9.22 -12.66
C LEU A 126 2.81 10.09 -13.55
N LYS A 127 3.82 9.49 -14.20
CA LYS A 127 4.73 10.19 -15.13
C LYS A 127 4.07 10.60 -16.44
N GLU A 128 3.28 9.71 -17.04
CA GLU A 128 2.55 9.95 -18.30
C GLU A 128 1.55 11.10 -18.18
N LYS A 129 1.06 11.36 -16.97
CA LYS A 129 0.13 12.44 -16.63
C LYS A 129 0.83 13.65 -15.98
N ASP A 130 2.15 13.77 -16.14
CA ASP A 130 2.95 14.89 -15.66
C ASP A 130 2.73 15.22 -14.18
N PHE A 131 2.53 14.20 -13.34
CA PHE A 131 2.29 14.38 -11.91
C PHE A 131 1.10 15.31 -11.59
N SER A 132 0.11 15.38 -12.48
CA SER A 132 -1.08 16.23 -12.31
C SER A 132 -1.87 15.86 -11.06
N TYR A 133 -2.73 16.77 -10.62
CA TYR A 133 -3.68 16.51 -9.53
C TYR A 133 -4.48 15.21 -9.76
N CYS A 134 -5.01 15.00 -10.97
CA CYS A 134 -5.78 13.79 -11.28
C CYS A 134 -4.90 12.52 -11.33
N ALA A 135 -3.63 12.64 -11.69
CA ALA A 135 -2.68 11.53 -11.60
C ALA A 135 -2.49 11.09 -10.13
N TRP A 136 -2.34 12.04 -9.21
CA TRP A 136 -2.24 11.76 -7.77
C TRP A 136 -3.54 11.21 -7.18
N GLU A 137 -4.71 11.64 -7.68
CA GLU A 137 -5.99 11.04 -7.29
C GLU A 137 -6.11 9.57 -7.73
N ILE A 138 -5.56 9.20 -8.88
CA ILE A 138 -5.47 7.80 -9.32
C ILE A 138 -4.55 7.02 -8.37
N VAL A 139 -3.35 7.54 -8.07
CA VAL A 139 -2.42 6.91 -7.09
C VAL A 139 -3.10 6.72 -5.74
N ARG A 140 -3.77 7.76 -5.22
CA ARG A 140 -4.51 7.71 -3.96
C ARG A 140 -5.58 6.63 -3.96
N LYS A 141 -6.35 6.50 -5.06
CA LYS A 141 -7.38 5.47 -5.25
C LYS A 141 -6.76 4.07 -5.22
N GLU A 142 -5.68 3.82 -5.96
CA GLU A 142 -5.01 2.51 -6.00
C GLU A 142 -4.43 2.11 -4.64
N ILE A 143 -3.76 3.05 -3.94
CA ILE A 143 -3.23 2.81 -2.58
C ILE A 143 -4.36 2.49 -1.60
N LEU A 144 -5.46 3.24 -1.65
CA LEU A 144 -6.65 2.99 -0.82
C LEU A 144 -7.25 1.61 -1.07
N CYS A 145 -7.42 1.24 -2.34
CA CYS A 145 -7.93 -0.08 -2.72
C CYS A 145 -7.02 -1.19 -2.19
N THR A 146 -5.70 -1.03 -2.32
CA THR A 146 -4.70 -2.01 -1.88
C THR A 146 -4.72 -2.19 -0.36
N LEU A 147 -4.63 -1.08 0.39
CA LEU A 147 -4.64 -1.13 1.86
C LEU A 147 -5.97 -1.68 2.40
N LYS A 148 -7.09 -1.33 1.76
CA LYS A 148 -8.40 -1.88 2.13
C LYS A 148 -8.47 -3.38 1.89
N PHE A 149 -8.00 -3.86 0.73
CA PHE A 149 -7.98 -5.28 0.42
C PHE A 149 -7.18 -6.07 1.46
N ILE A 150 -5.98 -5.59 1.78
CA ILE A 150 -5.09 -6.16 2.81
C ILE A 150 -5.81 -6.23 4.17
N LEU A 151 -6.47 -5.14 4.59
CA LEU A 151 -7.20 -5.10 5.86
C LEU A 151 -8.42 -6.03 5.91
N ASP A 152 -9.14 -6.17 4.80
CA ASP A 152 -10.37 -6.95 4.75
C ASP A 152 -10.11 -8.46 4.61
N HIS A 153 -8.96 -8.89 4.04
CA HIS A 153 -8.67 -10.29 3.72
C HIS A 153 -7.49 -10.89 4.48
N ASN A 154 -6.60 -10.06 5.02
CA ASN A 154 -5.37 -10.51 5.67
C ASN A 154 -5.27 -10.04 7.13
N SER A 155 -6.38 -9.60 7.73
CA SER A 155 -6.41 -9.12 9.13
C SER A 155 -5.77 -10.12 10.08
N ASP A 156 -6.05 -11.41 9.88
CA ASP A 156 -5.67 -12.47 10.82
C ASP A 156 -4.18 -12.82 10.75
N ILE A 157 -3.53 -12.50 9.63
CA ILE A 157 -2.08 -12.70 9.40
C ILE A 157 -1.28 -11.44 9.77
N ILE A 158 -1.93 -10.27 9.73
CA ILE A 158 -1.34 -8.99 10.14
C ILE A 158 -1.39 -8.82 11.68
N LEU A 159 -2.13 -9.68 12.40
CA LEU A 159 -2.30 -9.69 13.87
C LEU A 159 -1.19 -10.42 14.63
#